data_AF-A0A9D8IZH5-F1
#
_entry.id   AF-A0A9D8IZH5-F1
#
_cell.length_a   1.000
_cell.length_b   1.000
_cell.length_c   1.000
_cell.angle_alpha   90.00
_cell.angle_beta   90.00
_cell.angle_gamma   90.00
#
_symmetry.space_group_name_H-M   'P 1'
#
loop_
_entity.id
_entity.type
_entity.pdbx_description
1 polymer ?
#
loop_
_entity_poly.entity_id
_entity_poly.type
_entity_poly.pdbx_seq_one_letter_code
_entity_poly.pdbx_strand_id
1 'polypeptide(L)'
;RDLDLIQDWSPDIVIVDEAQRIKNWNTVAARALKRIESPYAIVLTGTPLENRLEELISIVQFVDRHRLGPTWRLLHDHQIRDDHGRVVGYRELDRLGATLAPVMLRRRKAEVLEQLPERVDNLLFVPMTPEQRIHHDENGDIVAKIVHRWRKTGFLSDADQRRLTCCLQNMRMSCNSTFLLDQQTDHGVKADELMAVLDELFEQPDAKAVVFSQWVRTHELIARRLQARGWGHVLFHGGVPSEKRAALIDRFIEDPACRLFLSTDAGGVGLNLQHAAATIVNMDLPWNPAVLEQRIGRVYRLGQTRSVQVVNLVAQGTIEEGMLSVLAFKKSLFAGVLEGGDKEIFLHGTRLSKFMESVEEVTGTMGDADVAFENSPTETTPTEAAASEADPTAPLNPEELASPSSPAPSDPWAPLLEAGLALVDTLSAAQHGDGTSSTSWIDTDPKTGQSYLKLPMPEPETVRRLADALTGLLAGQRRI
;
A
#
# COMPACT_ATOMS: atom_id res chain seq x y z
N ARG A 1 7.29 -34.83 -9.58
CA ARG A 1 6.99 -35.82 -10.64
C ARG A 1 8.28 -36.24 -11.32
N ASP A 2 9.12 -35.28 -11.72
CA ASP A 2 10.38 -35.59 -12.44
C ASP A 2 11.63 -35.45 -11.56
N LEU A 3 11.49 -35.41 -10.23
CA LEU A 3 12.61 -35.20 -9.32
C LEU A 3 13.62 -36.35 -9.43
N ASP A 4 13.14 -37.59 -9.48
CA ASP A 4 14.00 -38.78 -9.54
C ASP A 4 14.85 -38.75 -10.83
N LEU A 5 14.24 -38.37 -11.97
CA LEU A 5 14.94 -38.20 -13.24
C LEU A 5 15.99 -37.07 -13.18
N ILE A 6 15.69 -35.97 -12.48
CA ILE A 6 16.64 -34.86 -12.32
C ILE A 6 17.78 -35.25 -11.38
N GLN A 7 17.53 -36.05 -10.36
CA GLN A 7 18.58 -36.57 -9.47
C GLN A 7 19.49 -37.55 -10.21
N ASP A 8 18.92 -38.45 -11.01
CA ASP A 8 19.68 -39.37 -11.85
C ASP A 8 20.54 -38.64 -12.89
N TRP A 9 20.10 -37.45 -13.33
CA TRP A 9 20.87 -36.61 -14.24
C TRP A 9 22.09 -35.95 -13.57
N SER A 10 22.13 -35.86 -12.23
CA SER A 10 23.24 -35.32 -11.44
C SER A 10 23.79 -33.97 -11.98
N PRO A 11 22.98 -32.90 -11.98
CA PRO A 11 23.37 -31.64 -12.61
C PRO A 11 24.54 -30.96 -11.89
N ASP A 12 25.57 -30.56 -12.64
CA ASP A 12 26.71 -29.81 -12.11
C ASP A 12 26.32 -28.41 -11.63
N ILE A 13 25.31 -27.78 -12.27
CA ILE A 13 24.84 -26.44 -11.96
C ILE A 13 23.31 -26.41 -11.92
N VAL A 14 22.75 -25.83 -10.86
CA VAL A 14 21.31 -25.52 -10.76
C VAL A 14 21.10 -24.02 -10.78
N ILE A 15 20.32 -23.53 -11.74
CA ILE A 15 19.93 -22.12 -11.85
C ILE A 15 18.45 -22.00 -11.51
N VAL A 16 18.15 -21.20 -10.49
CA VAL A 16 16.79 -20.94 -10.02
C VAL A 16 16.43 -19.50 -10.30
N ASP A 17 15.58 -19.29 -11.30
CA ASP A 17 15.04 -17.97 -11.59
C ASP A 17 13.74 -17.70 -10.82
N GLU A 18 13.48 -16.44 -10.51
CA GLU A 18 12.35 -15.98 -9.70
C GLU A 18 12.20 -16.74 -8.37
N ALA A 19 13.31 -16.84 -7.62
CA ALA A 19 13.39 -17.65 -6.40
C ALA A 19 12.48 -17.19 -5.25
N GLN A 20 11.79 -16.06 -5.38
CA GLN A 20 10.67 -15.76 -4.48
C GLN A 20 9.55 -16.83 -4.54
N ARG A 21 9.46 -17.62 -5.62
CA ARG A 21 8.52 -18.76 -5.72
C ARG A 21 8.82 -19.89 -4.73
N ILE A 22 10.07 -20.00 -4.25
CA ILE A 22 10.52 -21.04 -3.30
C ILE A 22 10.73 -20.51 -1.88
N LYS A 23 10.23 -19.30 -1.59
CA LYS A 23 10.41 -18.62 -0.29
C LYS A 23 9.85 -19.40 0.91
N ASN A 24 8.81 -20.21 0.70
CA ASN A 24 8.21 -21.02 1.75
C ASN A 24 8.76 -22.45 1.72
N TRP A 25 9.52 -22.79 2.77
CA TRP A 25 10.16 -24.09 2.98
C TRP A 25 9.17 -25.27 3.01
N ASN A 26 7.90 -25.03 3.31
CA ASN A 26 6.87 -26.06 3.37
C ASN A 26 6.31 -26.47 2.03
N THR A 27 6.59 -25.71 0.97
CA THR A 27 6.03 -26.01 -0.35
C THR A 27 6.68 -27.26 -0.95
N VAL A 28 5.88 -28.03 -1.69
CA VAL A 28 6.37 -29.21 -2.41
C VAL A 28 7.51 -28.85 -3.36
N ALA A 29 7.41 -27.69 -4.02
CA ALA A 29 8.44 -27.17 -4.93
C ALA A 29 9.76 -26.87 -4.20
N ALA A 30 9.74 -26.12 -3.08
CA ALA A 30 10.96 -25.80 -2.33
C ALA A 30 11.63 -27.06 -1.76
N ARG A 31 10.84 -28.02 -1.26
CA ARG A 31 11.37 -29.29 -0.76
C ARG A 31 11.99 -30.16 -1.86
N ALA A 32 11.37 -30.20 -3.04
CA ALA A 32 11.90 -30.94 -4.18
C ALA A 32 13.21 -30.32 -4.69
N LEU A 33 13.25 -29.00 -4.85
CA LEU A 33 14.44 -28.28 -5.31
C LEU A 33 15.65 -28.50 -4.38
N LYS A 34 15.45 -28.44 -3.06
CA LYS A 34 16.52 -28.67 -2.07
C LYS A 34 17.07 -30.10 -2.03
N ARG A 35 16.40 -31.07 -2.68
CA ARG A 35 16.90 -32.45 -2.80
C ARG A 35 17.79 -32.66 -4.01
N ILE A 36 17.88 -31.67 -4.89
CA ILE A 36 18.79 -31.73 -6.03
C ILE A 36 20.19 -31.45 -5.48
N GLU A 37 21.06 -32.44 -5.58
CA GLU A 37 22.47 -32.31 -5.21
C GLU A 37 23.23 -31.76 -6.41
N SER A 38 23.87 -30.60 -6.23
CA SER A 38 24.63 -29.93 -7.28
C SER A 38 25.84 -29.20 -6.67
N PRO A 39 27.04 -29.30 -7.28
CA PRO A 39 28.22 -28.55 -6.88
C PRO A 39 28.03 -27.03 -6.92
N TYR A 40 27.20 -26.53 -7.85
CA TYR A 40 26.98 -25.09 -8.04
C TYR A 40 25.50 -24.73 -8.05
N ALA A 41 25.12 -23.70 -7.31
CA ALA A 41 23.77 -23.16 -7.29
C ALA A 41 23.77 -21.66 -7.56
N ILE A 42 22.99 -21.21 -8.54
CA ILE A 42 22.76 -19.79 -8.84
C ILE A 42 21.29 -19.50 -8.58
N VAL A 43 21.04 -18.50 -7.74
CA VAL A 43 19.69 -18.06 -7.42
C VAL A 43 19.50 -16.62 -7.90
N LEU A 44 18.49 -16.43 -8.74
CA LEU A 44 18.08 -15.12 -9.26
C LEU A 44 16.75 -14.73 -8.63
N THR A 45 16.69 -13.53 -8.07
CA THR A 45 15.47 -12.95 -7.51
C THR A 45 15.54 -11.43 -7.58
N GLY A 46 14.47 -10.80 -8.04
CA GLY A 46 14.33 -9.35 -7.99
C GLY A 46 14.09 -8.84 -6.56
N THR A 47 13.58 -9.70 -5.67
CA THR A 47 13.16 -9.34 -4.31
C THR A 47 13.51 -10.48 -3.34
N PRO A 48 14.77 -10.52 -2.84
CA PRO A 48 15.27 -11.64 -2.03
C PRO A 48 14.62 -11.75 -0.65
N LEU A 49 14.03 -10.66 -0.17
CA LEU A 49 13.17 -10.61 1.00
C LEU A 49 11.83 -10.02 0.52
N GLU A 50 10.70 -10.60 0.90
CA GLU A 50 9.37 -10.01 0.60
C GLU A 50 8.57 -9.70 1.86
N ASN A 51 8.63 -10.55 2.87
CA ASN A 51 7.84 -10.35 4.06
C ASN A 51 8.58 -10.79 5.32
N ARG A 52 9.26 -11.93 5.31
CA ARG A 52 9.80 -12.60 6.51
C ARG A 52 11.28 -12.87 6.38
N LEU A 53 12.05 -12.66 7.45
CA LEU A 53 13.45 -13.09 7.48
C LEU A 53 13.57 -14.60 7.19
N GLU A 54 12.59 -15.40 7.58
CA GLU A 54 12.50 -16.82 7.27
C GLU A 54 12.50 -17.15 5.76
N GLU A 55 11.99 -16.24 4.91
CA GLU A 55 12.01 -16.40 3.45
C GLU A 55 13.43 -16.33 2.90
N LEU A 56 14.23 -15.40 3.43
CA LEU A 56 15.65 -15.24 3.09
C LEU A 56 16.44 -16.47 3.52
N ILE A 57 16.15 -17.03 4.70
CA ILE A 57 16.78 -18.28 5.18
C ILE A 57 16.51 -19.41 4.18
N SER A 58 15.27 -19.54 3.69
CA SER A 58 14.92 -20.59 2.74
C SER A 58 15.78 -20.53 1.48
N ILE A 59 15.97 -19.33 0.93
CA ILE A 59 16.74 -19.07 -0.29
C ILE A 59 18.24 -19.28 -0.04
N VAL A 60 18.79 -18.67 1.01
CA VAL A 60 20.23 -18.73 1.29
C VAL A 60 20.67 -20.15 1.64
N GLN A 61 19.86 -20.92 2.37
CA GLN A 61 20.18 -22.32 2.68
C GLN A 61 20.28 -23.21 1.44
N PHE A 62 19.64 -22.83 0.33
CA PHE A 62 19.79 -23.55 -0.93
C PHE A 62 21.15 -23.29 -1.59
N VAL A 63 21.69 -22.08 -1.44
CA VAL A 63 23.02 -21.71 -1.96
C VAL A 63 24.14 -22.15 -1.03
N ASP A 64 24.02 -21.87 0.26
CA ASP A 64 24.99 -22.22 1.30
C ASP A 64 24.24 -22.56 2.60
N ARG A 65 24.12 -23.87 2.85
CA ARG A 65 23.40 -24.44 4.00
C ARG A 65 23.98 -24.03 5.36
N HIS A 66 25.23 -23.58 5.42
CA HIS A 66 25.93 -23.30 6.68
C HIS A 66 26.11 -21.81 6.95
N ARG A 67 25.97 -20.94 5.93
CA ARG A 67 26.21 -19.50 6.03
C ARG A 67 25.50 -18.80 7.18
N LEU A 68 24.20 -19.04 7.31
CA LEU A 68 23.34 -18.37 8.30
C LEU A 68 23.31 -19.07 9.66
N GLY A 69 24.01 -20.21 9.79
CA GLY A 69 23.94 -21.05 10.98
C GLY A 69 22.53 -21.62 11.24
N PRO A 70 22.28 -22.10 12.48
CA PRO A 70 20.98 -22.64 12.85
C PRO A 70 19.88 -21.57 12.83
N THR A 71 18.75 -21.88 12.20
CA THR A 71 17.59 -20.97 12.06
C THR A 71 17.16 -20.36 13.40
N TRP A 72 17.09 -21.14 14.48
CA TRP A 72 16.67 -20.64 15.79
C TRP A 72 17.56 -19.52 16.33
N ARG A 73 18.88 -19.59 16.07
CA ARG A 73 19.85 -18.59 16.53
C ARG A 73 19.71 -17.33 15.71
N LEU A 74 19.66 -17.46 14.38
CA LEU A 74 19.47 -16.30 13.50
C LEU A 74 18.19 -15.53 13.84
N LEU A 75 17.09 -16.25 14.09
CA LEU A 75 15.82 -15.63 14.47
C LEU A 75 15.90 -14.99 15.86
N HIS A 76 16.64 -15.56 16.81
CA HIS A 76 16.83 -14.96 18.14
C HIS A 76 17.68 -13.69 18.10
N ASP A 77 18.74 -13.70 17.29
CA ASP A 77 19.67 -12.59 17.18
C ASP A 77 18.99 -11.41 16.45
N HIS A 78 18.25 -11.69 15.39
CA HIS A 78 17.74 -10.66 14.48
C HIS A 78 16.24 -10.36 14.58
N GLN A 79 15.41 -11.15 15.27
CA GLN A 79 13.99 -10.82 15.48
C GLN A 79 13.75 -10.24 16.87
N ILE A 80 13.00 -9.14 16.92
CA ILE A 80 12.42 -8.62 18.15
C ILE A 80 11.04 -9.24 18.29
N ARG A 81 10.73 -9.80 19.45
CA ARG A 81 9.44 -10.42 19.75
C ARG A 81 8.75 -9.72 20.91
N ASP A 82 7.42 -9.65 20.86
CA ASP A 82 6.59 -9.20 21.98
C ASP A 82 6.45 -10.29 23.05
N ASP A 83 5.79 -9.93 24.17
CA ASP A 83 5.48 -10.83 25.29
C ASP A 83 4.66 -12.06 24.88
N HIS A 84 4.00 -12.01 23.72
CA HIS A 84 3.20 -13.09 23.16
C HIS A 84 3.98 -13.91 22.10
N GLY A 85 5.30 -13.68 21.98
CA GLY A 85 6.20 -14.40 21.08
C GLY A 85 6.09 -14.02 19.60
N ARG A 86 5.35 -12.95 19.27
CA ARG A 86 5.12 -12.48 17.89
C ARG A 86 6.22 -11.51 17.48
N VAL A 87 6.62 -11.55 16.20
CA VAL A 87 7.70 -10.70 15.69
C VAL A 87 7.22 -9.25 15.52
N VAL A 88 7.77 -8.36 16.34
CA VAL A 88 7.49 -6.92 16.41
C VAL A 88 8.68 -6.06 15.98
N GLY A 89 9.72 -6.66 15.43
CA GLY A 89 10.82 -5.89 14.86
C GLY A 89 11.93 -6.77 14.35
N TYR A 90 12.91 -6.13 13.74
CA TYR A 90 14.21 -6.71 13.46
C TYR A 90 15.31 -5.80 13.97
N ARG A 91 16.44 -6.39 14.34
CA ARG A 91 17.63 -5.69 14.84
C ARG A 91 18.89 -6.27 14.23
N GLU A 92 19.98 -5.50 14.31
CA GLU A 92 21.32 -5.91 13.85
C GLU A 92 21.32 -6.40 12.39
N LEU A 93 20.54 -5.72 11.56
CA LEU A 93 20.35 -6.09 10.16
C LEU A 93 21.61 -5.89 9.31
N ASP A 94 22.48 -4.97 9.72
CA ASP A 94 23.82 -4.73 9.18
C ASP A 94 24.70 -5.98 9.27
N ARG A 95 24.69 -6.69 10.41
CA ARG A 95 25.43 -7.93 10.60
C ARG A 95 24.93 -9.04 9.68
N LEU A 96 23.62 -9.11 9.47
CA LEU A 96 23.03 -10.02 8.51
C LEU A 96 23.47 -9.68 7.08
N GLY A 97 23.45 -8.40 6.70
CA GLY A 97 23.96 -7.92 5.41
C GLY A 97 25.42 -8.31 5.17
N ALA A 98 26.30 -8.11 6.16
CA ALA A 98 27.71 -8.50 6.09
C ALA A 98 27.91 -10.01 5.91
N THR A 99 27.03 -10.82 6.52
CA THR A 99 27.06 -12.29 6.37
C THR A 99 26.65 -12.73 4.96
N LEU A 100 25.76 -11.98 4.31
CA LEU A 100 25.26 -12.28 2.96
C LEU A 100 26.15 -11.73 1.84
N ALA A 101 26.94 -10.68 2.11
CA ALA A 101 27.77 -10.00 1.12
C ALA A 101 28.65 -10.94 0.23
N PRO A 102 29.25 -12.03 0.74
CA PRO A 102 30.05 -12.93 -0.09
C PRO A 102 29.25 -13.81 -1.06
N VAL A 103 27.97 -14.05 -0.78
CA VAL A 103 27.10 -14.97 -1.54
C VAL A 103 25.97 -14.27 -2.28
N MET A 104 25.84 -12.96 -2.09
CA MET A 104 24.77 -12.15 -2.65
C MET A 104 25.33 -10.94 -3.38
N LEU A 105 25.04 -10.86 -4.67
CA LEU A 105 25.30 -9.67 -5.49
C LEU A 105 23.98 -8.94 -5.72
N ARG A 106 23.86 -7.71 -5.19
CA ARG A 106 22.74 -6.81 -5.45
C ARG A 106 23.29 -5.48 -5.94
N ARG A 107 22.64 -4.92 -6.96
CA ARG A 107 22.96 -3.59 -7.50
C ARG A 107 21.65 -2.83 -7.72
N ARG A 108 21.62 -1.53 -7.43
CA ARG A 108 20.44 -0.70 -7.72
C ARG A 108 20.41 -0.30 -9.19
N LYS A 109 19.21 -0.06 -9.71
CA LYS A 109 19.05 0.53 -11.04
C LYS A 109 19.75 1.89 -11.14
N ALA A 110 19.58 2.75 -10.13
CA ALA A 110 20.23 4.06 -10.08
C ALA A 110 21.76 4.00 -10.05
N GLU A 111 22.35 2.94 -9.49
CA GLU A 111 23.81 2.78 -9.38
C GLU A 111 24.46 2.23 -10.66
N VAL A 112 23.67 1.57 -11.52
CA VAL A 112 24.20 0.81 -12.67
C VAL A 112 23.71 1.36 -14.00
N LEU A 113 22.53 1.99 -14.01
CA LEU A 113 21.82 2.39 -15.20
C LEU A 113 21.60 3.90 -15.19
N GLU A 114 22.68 4.67 -15.32
CA GLU A 114 22.65 6.13 -15.53
C GLU A 114 21.84 6.52 -16.78
N GLN A 115 21.62 5.57 -17.69
CA GLN A 115 20.86 5.74 -18.93
C GLN A 115 19.35 5.55 -18.76
N LEU A 116 18.86 5.17 -17.58
CA LEU A 116 17.42 5.09 -17.36
C LEU A 116 16.82 6.50 -17.28
N PRO A 117 15.70 6.76 -17.98
CA PRO A 117 15.05 8.05 -17.90
C PRO A 117 14.38 8.23 -16.53
N GLU A 118 13.88 9.44 -16.29
CA GLU A 118 13.19 9.77 -15.05
C GLU A 118 11.92 8.92 -14.88
N ARG A 119 11.61 8.58 -13.62
CA ARG A 119 10.36 7.93 -13.21
C ARG A 119 9.62 8.85 -12.26
N VAL A 120 8.35 9.11 -12.55
CA VAL A 120 7.44 9.89 -11.70
C VAL A 120 6.31 8.98 -11.24
N ASP A 121 6.16 8.84 -9.92
CA ASP A 121 5.08 8.07 -9.29
C ASP A 121 4.00 9.03 -8.78
N ASN A 122 2.82 9.00 -9.40
CA ASN A 122 1.66 9.79 -9.03
C ASN A 122 0.63 8.91 -8.30
N LEU A 123 0.12 9.41 -7.17
CA LEU A 123 -1.00 8.83 -6.44
C LEU A 123 -2.25 9.67 -6.74
N LEU A 124 -3.28 9.04 -7.31
CA LEU A 124 -4.54 9.67 -7.62
C LEU A 124 -5.64 9.12 -6.71
N PHE A 125 -6.12 9.97 -5.82
CA PHE A 125 -7.20 9.63 -4.90
C PHE A 125 -8.55 9.76 -5.61
N VAL A 126 -9.33 8.70 -5.56
CA VAL A 126 -10.63 8.59 -6.22
C VAL A 126 -11.72 8.41 -5.16
N PRO A 127 -12.79 9.23 -5.15
CA PRO A 127 -13.86 9.06 -4.19
C PRO A 127 -14.69 7.79 -4.46
N MET A 128 -15.32 7.27 -3.42
CA MET A 128 -16.27 6.16 -3.50
C MET A 128 -17.70 6.67 -3.75
N THR A 129 -18.48 5.99 -4.59
CA THR A 129 -19.92 6.25 -4.66
C THR A 129 -20.64 5.72 -3.41
N PRO A 130 -21.85 6.22 -3.10
CA PRO A 130 -22.66 5.69 -2.00
C PRO A 130 -22.92 4.19 -2.10
N GLU A 131 -23.17 3.66 -3.30
CA GLU A 131 -23.43 2.24 -3.54
C GLU A 131 -22.18 1.39 -3.30
N GLN A 132 -21.00 1.87 -3.70
CA GLN A 132 -19.74 1.19 -3.39
C GLN A 132 -19.47 1.19 -1.88
N ARG A 133 -19.81 2.29 -1.20
CA ARG A 133 -19.61 2.48 0.24
C ARG A 133 -20.44 1.51 1.07
N ILE A 134 -21.70 1.25 0.70
CA ILE A 134 -22.53 0.23 1.37
C ILE A 134 -21.81 -1.12 1.43
N HIS A 135 -21.35 -1.62 0.27
CA HIS A 135 -20.64 -2.90 0.24
C HIS A 135 -19.30 -2.86 0.98
N HIS A 136 -18.59 -1.72 0.94
CA HIS A 136 -17.33 -1.56 1.65
C HIS A 136 -17.53 -1.63 3.16
N ASP A 137 -18.45 -0.82 3.68
CA ASP A 137 -18.70 -0.65 5.11
C ASP A 137 -19.33 -1.91 5.72
N GLU A 138 -20.27 -2.57 5.04
CA GLU A 138 -20.85 -3.85 5.50
C GLU A 138 -19.78 -4.94 5.69
N ASN A 139 -18.80 -5.01 4.78
CA ASN A 139 -17.68 -5.93 4.92
C ASN A 139 -16.71 -5.44 6.00
N GLY A 140 -16.49 -4.13 6.13
CA GLY A 140 -15.72 -3.50 7.19
C GLY A 140 -16.23 -3.85 8.58
N ASP A 141 -17.53 -3.81 8.80
CA ASP A 141 -18.19 -4.18 10.06
C ASP A 141 -17.95 -5.65 10.43
N ILE A 142 -18.06 -6.54 9.45
CA ILE A 142 -17.79 -7.98 9.66
C ILE A 142 -16.33 -8.17 10.03
N VAL A 143 -15.41 -7.49 9.35
CA VAL A 143 -13.99 -7.52 9.65
C VAL A 143 -13.75 -7.03 11.07
N ALA A 144 -14.25 -5.86 11.44
CA ALA A 144 -14.12 -5.26 12.77
C ALA A 144 -14.62 -6.21 13.87
N LYS A 145 -15.77 -6.85 13.69
CA LYS A 145 -16.32 -7.85 14.63
C LYS A 145 -15.39 -9.07 14.79
N ILE A 146 -14.82 -9.57 13.69
CA ILE A 146 -13.88 -10.69 13.73
C ILE A 146 -12.56 -10.27 14.42
N VAL A 147 -12.04 -9.08 14.11
CA VAL A 147 -10.84 -8.52 14.72
C VAL A 147 -11.01 -8.40 16.23
N HIS A 148 -12.12 -7.79 16.66
CA HIS A 148 -12.42 -7.53 18.05
C HIS A 148 -12.50 -8.83 18.85
N ARG A 149 -13.20 -9.84 18.30
CA ARG A 149 -13.26 -11.17 18.90
C ARG A 149 -11.86 -11.78 19.02
N TRP A 150 -11.06 -11.73 17.96
CA TRP A 150 -9.70 -12.25 17.96
C TRP A 150 -8.80 -11.58 18.99
N ARG A 151 -8.88 -10.25 19.16
CA ARG A 151 -8.12 -9.54 20.20
C ARG A 151 -8.51 -10.00 21.60
N LYS A 152 -9.81 -10.23 21.84
CA LYS A 152 -10.32 -10.69 23.15
C LYS A 152 -9.96 -12.14 23.47
N THR A 153 -10.03 -13.03 22.49
CA THR A 153 -9.84 -14.48 22.71
C THR A 153 -8.42 -14.96 22.42
N GLY A 154 -7.61 -14.17 21.70
CA GLY A 154 -6.31 -14.58 21.19
C GLY A 154 -6.37 -15.67 20.10
N PHE A 155 -7.56 -16.13 19.73
CA PHE A 155 -7.79 -17.27 18.84
C PHE A 155 -8.65 -16.86 17.65
N LEU A 156 -8.20 -17.23 16.43
CA LEU A 156 -8.93 -17.03 15.19
C LEU A 156 -9.22 -18.41 14.59
N SER A 157 -10.50 -18.74 14.45
CA SER A 157 -10.91 -20.01 13.83
C SER A 157 -10.60 -20.01 12.33
N ASP A 158 -10.40 -21.18 11.72
CA ASP A 158 -10.20 -21.29 10.26
C ASP A 158 -11.37 -20.69 9.47
N ALA A 159 -12.60 -20.83 10.00
CA ALA A 159 -13.79 -20.24 9.42
C ALA A 159 -13.76 -18.70 9.46
N ASP A 160 -13.40 -18.14 10.62
CA ASP A 160 -13.25 -16.68 10.77
C ASP A 160 -12.09 -16.15 9.91
N GLN A 161 -10.98 -16.89 9.77
CA GLN A 161 -9.87 -16.50 8.91
C GLN A 161 -10.27 -16.45 7.43
N ARG A 162 -11.03 -17.45 6.96
CA ARG A 162 -11.59 -17.45 5.59
C ARG A 162 -12.57 -16.31 5.39
N ARG A 163 -13.46 -16.08 6.35
CA ARG A 163 -14.46 -15.00 6.29
C ARG A 163 -13.79 -13.62 6.28
N LEU A 164 -12.81 -13.40 7.15
CA LEU A 164 -11.98 -12.21 7.18
C LEU A 164 -11.33 -11.96 5.81
N THR A 165 -10.67 -12.97 5.25
CA THR A 165 -10.00 -12.86 3.94
C THR A 165 -10.99 -12.50 2.84
N CYS A 166 -12.17 -13.12 2.83
CA CYS A 166 -13.24 -12.83 1.87
C CYS A 166 -13.74 -11.38 2.00
N CYS A 167 -14.05 -10.92 3.21
CA CYS A 167 -14.52 -9.55 3.44
C CYS A 167 -13.48 -8.52 3.04
N LEU A 168 -12.20 -8.74 3.36
CA LEU A 168 -11.12 -7.85 2.93
C LEU A 168 -10.98 -7.81 1.40
N GLN A 169 -11.14 -8.95 0.71
CA GLN A 169 -11.16 -8.99 -0.75
C GLN A 169 -12.37 -8.24 -1.31
N ASN A 170 -13.54 -8.38 -0.68
CA ASN A 170 -14.76 -7.69 -1.10
C ASN A 170 -14.64 -6.17 -0.94
N MET A 171 -14.11 -5.70 0.20
CA MET A 171 -13.80 -4.27 0.41
C MET A 171 -12.91 -3.72 -0.69
N ARG A 172 -11.89 -4.49 -1.10
CA ARG A 172 -11.00 -4.08 -2.19
C ARG A 172 -11.67 -4.10 -3.56
N MET A 173 -12.51 -5.11 -3.82
CA MET A 173 -13.26 -5.21 -5.07
C MET A 173 -14.27 -4.07 -5.21
N SER A 174 -14.98 -3.70 -4.14
CA SER A 174 -15.93 -2.59 -4.16
C SER A 174 -15.25 -1.26 -4.45
N CYS A 175 -13.97 -1.08 -4.11
CA CYS A 175 -13.19 0.11 -4.47
C CYS A 175 -13.06 0.33 -5.98
N ASN A 176 -13.13 -0.74 -6.79
CA ASN A 176 -13.08 -0.64 -8.25
C ASN A 176 -14.47 -0.44 -8.85
N SER A 177 -15.42 -1.31 -8.51
CA SER A 177 -16.82 -1.21 -8.91
C SER A 177 -17.65 -2.28 -8.18
N THR A 178 -18.94 -2.00 -7.95
CA THR A 178 -19.90 -2.99 -7.42
C THR A 178 -20.04 -4.23 -8.31
N PHE A 179 -19.75 -4.10 -9.62
CA PHE A 179 -19.81 -5.19 -10.59
C PHE A 179 -18.89 -6.35 -10.24
N LEU A 180 -17.78 -6.07 -9.54
CA LEU A 180 -16.85 -7.11 -9.12
C LEU A 180 -17.48 -8.05 -8.06
N LEU A 181 -18.51 -7.60 -7.35
CA LEU A 181 -19.22 -8.37 -6.34
C LEU A 181 -20.44 -9.06 -6.92
N ASP A 182 -21.37 -8.29 -7.49
CA ASP A 182 -22.70 -8.77 -7.89
C ASP A 182 -22.80 -9.20 -9.38
N GLN A 183 -21.85 -8.74 -10.22
CA GLN A 183 -21.86 -8.90 -11.68
C GLN A 183 -23.10 -8.32 -12.37
N GLN A 184 -23.76 -7.35 -11.75
CA GLN A 184 -25.02 -6.76 -12.21
C GLN A 184 -24.92 -5.24 -12.30
N THR A 185 -24.46 -4.59 -11.22
CA THR A 185 -24.43 -3.13 -11.13
C THR A 185 -23.02 -2.63 -11.41
N ASP A 186 -22.88 -1.53 -12.15
CA ASP A 186 -21.57 -0.91 -12.42
C ASP A 186 -21.52 0.47 -11.78
N HIS A 187 -21.39 0.48 -10.45
CA HIS A 187 -21.13 1.70 -9.70
C HIS A 187 -19.66 1.73 -9.32
N GLY A 188 -18.89 2.62 -9.96
CA GLY A 188 -17.49 2.82 -9.65
C GLY A 188 -16.86 3.96 -10.45
N VAL A 189 -16.07 4.80 -9.77
CA VAL A 189 -15.50 6.01 -10.38
C VAL A 189 -14.14 5.75 -11.01
N LYS A 190 -13.38 4.76 -10.53
CA LYS A 190 -11.99 4.52 -10.98
C LYS A 190 -11.86 4.21 -12.47
N ALA A 191 -12.80 3.46 -13.04
CA ALA A 191 -12.76 3.15 -14.47
C ALA A 191 -12.98 4.40 -15.32
N ASP A 192 -13.83 5.33 -14.86
CA ASP A 192 -14.07 6.60 -15.53
C ASP A 192 -12.89 7.57 -15.33
N GLU A 193 -12.28 7.58 -14.14
CA GLU A 193 -11.04 8.35 -13.88
C GLU A 193 -9.87 7.85 -14.74
N LEU A 194 -9.73 6.52 -14.91
CA LEU A 194 -8.78 5.96 -15.86
C LEU A 194 -9.03 6.51 -17.26
N MET A 195 -10.30 6.61 -17.70
CA MET A 195 -10.59 7.15 -19.01
C MET A 195 -10.16 8.62 -19.12
N ALA A 196 -10.35 9.44 -18.09
CA ALA A 196 -9.89 10.83 -18.09
C ALA A 196 -8.36 10.93 -18.22
N VAL A 197 -7.61 10.11 -17.45
CA VAL A 197 -6.15 10.01 -17.55
C VAL A 197 -5.71 9.57 -18.96
N LEU A 198 -6.44 8.63 -19.56
CA LEU A 198 -6.14 8.14 -20.89
C LEU A 198 -6.53 9.14 -21.99
N ASP A 199 -7.62 9.90 -21.81
CA ASP A 199 -8.06 10.95 -22.72
C ASP A 199 -6.94 12.01 -22.86
N GLU A 200 -6.37 12.47 -21.73
CA GLU A 200 -5.21 13.38 -21.72
C GLU A 200 -3.96 12.75 -22.36
N LEU A 201 -3.62 11.51 -21.98
CA LEU A 201 -2.46 10.82 -22.54
C LEU A 201 -2.56 10.64 -24.05
N PHE A 202 -3.78 10.41 -24.55
CA PHE A 202 -4.02 10.03 -25.94
C PHE A 202 -4.16 11.19 -26.91
N GLU A 203 -4.11 12.43 -26.41
CA GLU A 203 -3.85 13.64 -27.21
C GLU A 203 -2.54 13.51 -28.00
N GLN A 204 -1.55 12.81 -27.44
CA GLN A 204 -0.33 12.42 -28.14
C GLN A 204 -0.60 11.19 -29.01
N PRO A 205 -0.53 11.23 -30.35
CA PRO A 205 -0.99 10.14 -31.22
C PRO A 205 -0.32 8.79 -30.97
N ASP A 206 0.98 8.79 -30.64
CA ASP A 206 1.79 7.59 -30.47
C ASP A 206 1.89 7.11 -29.01
N ALA A 207 1.19 7.77 -28.09
CA ALA A 207 1.21 7.37 -26.69
C ALA A 207 0.49 6.03 -26.49
N LYS A 208 1.16 5.12 -25.77
CA LYS A 208 0.63 3.82 -25.35
C LYS A 208 0.76 3.68 -23.84
N ALA A 209 -0.22 3.02 -23.21
CA ALA A 209 -0.23 2.78 -21.77
C ALA A 209 -0.41 1.30 -21.44
N VAL A 210 0.13 0.92 -20.28
CA VAL A 210 -0.10 -0.40 -19.66
C VAL A 210 -0.96 -0.21 -18.42
N VAL A 211 -2.10 -0.88 -18.36
CA VAL A 211 -3.01 -0.83 -17.22
C VAL A 211 -2.99 -2.17 -16.49
N PHE A 212 -2.70 -2.14 -15.20
CA PHE A 212 -2.68 -3.32 -14.34
C PHE A 212 -3.86 -3.33 -13.37
N SER A 213 -4.45 -4.52 -13.20
CA SER A 213 -5.40 -4.81 -12.12
C SER A 213 -5.28 -6.25 -11.64
N GLN A 214 -5.51 -6.52 -10.35
CA GLN A 214 -5.62 -7.90 -9.84
C GLN A 214 -6.82 -8.65 -10.41
N TRP A 215 -7.89 -7.95 -10.80
CA TRP A 215 -9.17 -8.56 -11.15
C TRP A 215 -9.44 -8.50 -12.65
N VAL A 216 -9.77 -9.65 -13.25
CA VAL A 216 -10.17 -9.73 -14.67
C VAL A 216 -11.43 -8.89 -14.92
N ARG A 217 -12.39 -8.91 -14.00
CA ARG A 217 -13.64 -8.13 -14.09
C ARG A 217 -13.40 -6.62 -14.20
N THR A 218 -12.37 -6.07 -13.54
CA THR A 218 -12.01 -4.65 -13.72
C THR A 218 -11.60 -4.38 -15.17
N HIS A 219 -10.87 -5.29 -15.80
CA HIS A 219 -10.52 -5.16 -17.21
C HIS A 219 -11.74 -5.28 -18.14
N GLU A 220 -12.76 -6.06 -17.76
CA GLU A 220 -14.02 -6.12 -18.51
C GLU A 220 -14.75 -4.76 -18.48
N LEU A 221 -14.79 -4.09 -17.32
CA LEU A 221 -15.36 -2.75 -17.20
C LEU A 221 -14.59 -1.73 -18.03
N ILE A 222 -13.25 -1.78 -17.95
CA ILE A 222 -12.38 -0.93 -18.77
C ILE A 222 -12.66 -1.18 -20.26
N ALA A 223 -12.71 -2.45 -20.70
CA ALA A 223 -13.00 -2.79 -22.09
C ALA A 223 -14.34 -2.22 -22.58
N ARG A 224 -15.39 -2.21 -21.75
CA ARG A 224 -16.68 -1.56 -22.09
C ARG A 224 -16.51 -0.06 -22.33
N ARG A 225 -15.77 0.65 -21.46
CA ARG A 225 -15.49 2.08 -21.62
C ARG A 225 -14.61 2.38 -22.83
N LEU A 226 -13.65 1.51 -23.13
CA LEU A 226 -12.78 1.62 -24.31
C LEU A 226 -13.55 1.41 -25.61
N GLN A 227 -14.50 0.48 -25.64
CA GLN A 227 -15.33 0.22 -26.82
C GLN A 227 -16.16 1.44 -27.20
N ALA A 228 -16.69 2.18 -26.22
CA ALA A 228 -17.41 3.43 -26.46
C ALA A 228 -16.54 4.53 -27.08
N ARG A 229 -15.22 4.52 -26.81
CA ARG A 229 -14.23 5.46 -27.37
C ARG A 229 -13.57 4.98 -28.66
N GLY A 230 -13.74 3.71 -29.02
CA GLY A 230 -13.13 3.11 -30.20
C GLY A 230 -11.63 2.85 -30.08
N TRP A 231 -11.08 2.76 -28.86
CA TRP A 231 -9.64 2.55 -28.66
C TRP A 231 -9.25 1.07 -28.69
N GLY A 232 -8.25 0.74 -29.50
CA GLY A 232 -7.71 -0.60 -29.62
C GLY A 232 -6.93 -1.00 -28.36
N HIS A 233 -7.19 -2.21 -27.87
CA HIS A 233 -6.52 -2.76 -26.69
C HIS A 233 -6.27 -4.26 -26.82
N VAL A 234 -5.34 -4.76 -26.00
CA VAL A 234 -5.17 -6.20 -25.75
C VAL A 234 -5.40 -6.50 -24.27
N LEU A 235 -5.92 -7.71 -23.99
CA LEU A 235 -6.12 -8.21 -22.64
C LEU A 235 -5.24 -9.42 -22.37
N PHE A 236 -4.30 -9.28 -21.43
CA PHE A 236 -3.38 -10.31 -21.01
C PHE A 236 -3.71 -10.79 -19.59
N HIS A 237 -4.21 -12.02 -19.49
CA HIS A 237 -4.53 -12.64 -18.19
C HIS A 237 -4.09 -14.10 -18.17
N GLY A 238 -4.10 -14.73 -16.98
CA GLY A 238 -3.61 -16.09 -16.78
C GLY A 238 -4.34 -17.17 -17.59
N GLY A 239 -5.57 -16.89 -18.04
CA GLY A 239 -6.36 -17.79 -18.88
C GLY A 239 -5.99 -17.76 -20.37
N VAL A 240 -5.14 -16.82 -20.80
CA VAL A 240 -4.67 -16.77 -22.20
C VAL A 240 -3.75 -17.97 -22.46
N PRO A 241 -4.06 -18.82 -23.47
CA PRO A 241 -3.20 -19.93 -23.87
C PRO A 241 -1.80 -19.46 -24.23
N SER A 242 -0.77 -20.23 -23.85
CA SER A 242 0.64 -19.85 -24.03
C SER A 242 0.98 -19.45 -25.47
N GLU A 243 0.44 -20.18 -26.46
CA GLU A 243 0.66 -19.93 -27.89
C GLU A 243 0.14 -18.56 -28.35
N LYS A 244 -0.91 -18.02 -27.70
CA LYS A 244 -1.51 -16.73 -28.04
C LYS A 244 -0.84 -15.54 -27.36
N ARG A 245 0.00 -15.79 -26.35
CA ARG A 245 0.61 -14.73 -25.53
C ARG A 245 1.55 -13.85 -26.32
N ALA A 246 2.38 -14.43 -27.18
CA ALA A 246 3.31 -13.69 -28.04
C ALA A 246 2.55 -12.74 -28.98
N ALA A 247 1.53 -13.25 -29.68
CA ALA A 247 0.74 -12.46 -30.61
C ALA A 247 0.05 -11.24 -29.96
N LEU A 248 -0.34 -11.30 -28.68
CA LEU A 248 -0.90 -10.14 -27.96
C LEU A 248 0.16 -9.06 -27.70
N ILE A 249 1.38 -9.48 -27.37
CA ILE A 249 2.51 -8.57 -27.14
C ILE A 249 2.91 -7.94 -28.46
N ASP A 250 3.04 -8.73 -29.52
CA ASP A 250 3.41 -8.26 -30.86
C ASP A 250 2.39 -7.27 -31.37
N ARG A 251 1.08 -7.57 -31.25
CA ARG A 251 0.02 -6.63 -31.59
C ARG A 251 0.16 -5.31 -30.82
N PHE A 252 0.40 -5.35 -29.51
CA PHE A 252 0.58 -4.11 -28.74
C PHE A 252 1.82 -3.32 -29.14
N ILE A 253 2.90 -3.98 -29.56
CA ILE A 253 4.13 -3.31 -30.00
C ILE A 253 3.93 -2.71 -31.40
N GLU A 254 3.48 -3.53 -32.35
CA GLU A 254 3.49 -3.24 -33.79
C GLU A 254 2.27 -2.46 -34.29
N ASP A 255 1.09 -2.66 -33.71
CA ASP A 255 -0.15 -2.00 -34.14
C ASP A 255 -0.24 -0.60 -33.51
N PRO A 256 -0.22 0.50 -34.30
CA PRO A 256 -0.39 1.85 -33.77
C PRO A 256 -1.79 2.10 -33.20
N ALA A 257 -2.82 1.40 -33.72
CA ALA A 257 -4.19 1.52 -33.21
C ALA A 257 -4.37 0.78 -31.86
N CYS A 258 -3.48 -0.15 -31.52
CA CYS A 258 -3.47 -0.82 -30.23
C CYS A 258 -2.67 -0.01 -29.21
N ARG A 259 -3.37 0.90 -28.52
CA ARG A 259 -2.76 1.87 -27.60
C ARG A 259 -2.75 1.42 -26.15
N LEU A 260 -3.50 0.36 -25.81
CA LEU A 260 -3.62 -0.13 -24.44
C LEU A 260 -3.26 -1.59 -24.28
N PHE A 261 -2.46 -1.86 -23.25
CA PHE A 261 -2.18 -3.21 -22.76
C PHE A 261 -2.80 -3.40 -21.39
N LEU A 262 -3.89 -4.17 -21.33
CA LEU A 262 -4.58 -4.52 -20.09
C LEU A 262 -3.96 -5.80 -19.52
N SER A 263 -3.49 -5.81 -18.27
CA SER A 263 -2.81 -6.97 -17.72
C SER A 263 -3.14 -7.27 -16.26
N THR A 264 -3.38 -8.55 -15.95
CA THR A 264 -3.39 -9.00 -14.56
C THR A 264 -1.99 -9.26 -14.03
N ASP A 265 -1.86 -9.62 -12.75
CA ASP A 265 -0.59 -10.05 -12.16
C ASP A 265 0.08 -11.22 -12.92
N ALA A 266 -0.67 -11.95 -13.74
CA ALA A 266 -0.12 -12.96 -14.65
C ALA A 266 0.86 -12.38 -15.69
N GLY A 267 0.75 -11.10 -16.05
CA GLY A 267 1.70 -10.38 -16.91
C GLY A 267 2.77 -9.59 -16.13
N GLY A 268 2.72 -9.58 -14.79
CA GLY A 268 3.72 -8.92 -13.95
C GLY A 268 5.11 -9.57 -13.99
N VAL A 269 5.21 -10.78 -14.56
CA VAL A 269 6.45 -11.57 -14.65
C VAL A 269 6.78 -11.88 -16.10
N GLY A 270 8.03 -11.65 -16.50
CA GLY A 270 8.58 -12.09 -17.79
C GLY A 270 8.18 -11.31 -19.05
N LEU A 271 7.34 -10.27 -18.95
CA LEU A 271 6.99 -9.42 -20.10
C LEU A 271 8.01 -8.29 -20.36
N ASN A 272 8.17 -7.92 -21.63
CA ASN A 272 9.05 -6.86 -22.12
C ASN A 272 8.21 -5.78 -22.82
N LEU A 273 7.79 -4.73 -22.11
CA LEU A 273 6.86 -3.70 -22.63
C LEU A 273 7.50 -2.31 -22.76
N GLN A 274 8.78 -2.18 -22.42
CA GLN A 274 9.51 -0.91 -22.33
C GLN A 274 9.61 -0.13 -23.64
N HIS A 275 9.62 -0.81 -24.78
CA HIS A 275 9.72 -0.13 -26.07
C HIS A 275 8.36 0.43 -26.53
N ALA A 276 7.26 -0.14 -26.06
CA ALA A 276 5.92 0.22 -26.51
C ALA A 276 5.29 1.32 -25.64
N ALA A 277 5.39 1.22 -24.32
CA ALA A 277 4.73 2.15 -23.39
C ALA A 277 5.72 3.00 -22.58
N ALA A 278 5.26 4.16 -22.15
CA ALA A 278 5.92 5.00 -21.15
C ALA A 278 5.03 5.26 -19.92
N THR A 279 3.72 5.04 -20.04
CA THR A 279 2.76 5.25 -18.95
C THR A 279 2.24 3.92 -18.41
N ILE A 280 2.21 3.80 -17.09
CA ILE A 280 1.68 2.65 -16.35
C ILE A 280 0.57 3.16 -15.45
N VAL A 281 -0.60 2.53 -15.50
CA VAL A 281 -1.70 2.83 -14.58
C VAL A 281 -2.02 1.58 -13.75
N ASN A 282 -1.98 1.68 -12.43
CA ASN A 282 -2.43 0.64 -11.53
C ASN A 282 -3.85 0.99 -11.05
N MET A 283 -4.83 0.17 -11.42
CA MET A 283 -6.21 0.29 -10.94
C MET A 283 -6.34 -0.05 -9.45
N ASP A 284 -5.45 -0.94 -9.00
CA ASP A 284 -5.38 -1.43 -7.62
C ASP A 284 -3.94 -1.77 -7.25
N LEU A 285 -3.60 -1.50 -6.00
CA LEU A 285 -2.26 -1.72 -5.45
C LEU A 285 -2.16 -3.11 -4.81
N PRO A 286 -1.18 -3.95 -5.17
CA PRO A 286 -1.00 -5.23 -4.51
C PRO A 286 -0.51 -5.02 -3.06
N TRP A 287 -0.88 -5.93 -2.14
CA TRP A 287 -0.40 -5.93 -0.74
C TRP A 287 1.13 -6.11 -0.58
N ASN A 288 1.79 -6.50 -1.66
CA ASN A 288 3.22 -6.76 -1.71
C ASN A 288 3.90 -5.71 -2.60
N PRO A 289 4.73 -4.81 -2.04
CA PRO A 289 5.48 -3.83 -2.82
C PRO A 289 6.32 -4.45 -3.93
N ALA A 290 6.83 -5.68 -3.72
CA ALA A 290 7.58 -6.42 -4.73
C ALA A 290 6.78 -6.63 -6.02
N VAL A 291 5.49 -6.95 -5.89
CA VAL A 291 4.61 -7.18 -7.04
C VAL A 291 4.36 -5.87 -7.78
N LEU A 292 4.18 -4.76 -7.06
CA LEU A 292 4.04 -3.43 -7.65
C LEU A 292 5.30 -3.04 -8.44
N GLU A 293 6.49 -3.19 -7.86
CA GLU A 293 7.76 -2.90 -8.53
C GLU A 293 8.03 -3.85 -9.71
N GLN A 294 7.55 -5.10 -9.65
CA GLN A 294 7.60 -6.02 -10.79
C GLN A 294 6.71 -5.59 -11.95
N ARG A 295 5.50 -5.06 -11.67
CA ARG A 295 4.61 -4.45 -12.68
C ARG A 295 5.30 -3.25 -13.32
N ILE A 296 5.81 -2.33 -12.50
CA ILE A 296 6.49 -1.12 -12.99
C ILE A 296 7.74 -1.50 -13.80
N GLY A 297 8.49 -2.50 -13.35
CA GLY A 297 9.66 -3.04 -14.03
C GLY A 297 9.41 -3.66 -15.41
N ARG A 298 8.14 -3.90 -15.81
CA ARG A 298 7.81 -4.33 -17.18
C ARG A 298 8.05 -3.23 -18.21
N VAL A 299 7.94 -1.97 -17.79
CA VAL A 299 8.12 -0.77 -18.63
C VAL A 299 9.36 0.01 -18.20
N TYR A 300 9.59 0.18 -16.90
CA TYR A 300 10.76 0.88 -16.36
C TYR A 300 11.96 -0.07 -16.22
N ARG A 301 12.69 -0.27 -17.32
CA ARG A 301 13.82 -1.19 -17.44
C ARG A 301 14.76 -0.77 -18.56
N LEU A 302 15.93 -1.41 -18.62
CA LEU A 302 16.92 -1.17 -19.66
C LEU A 302 16.29 -1.23 -21.06
N GLY A 303 16.59 -0.25 -21.89
CA GLY A 303 15.99 -0.06 -23.21
C GLY A 303 14.80 0.90 -23.25
N GLN A 304 14.31 1.36 -22.09
CA GLN A 304 13.39 2.49 -22.02
C GLN A 304 14.12 3.80 -22.30
N THR A 305 13.58 4.62 -23.19
CA THR A 305 14.16 5.91 -23.58
C THR A 305 13.27 7.10 -23.18
N ARG A 306 12.00 6.85 -22.86
CA ARG A 306 11.03 7.89 -22.47
C ARG A 306 10.87 7.91 -20.94
N SER A 307 10.68 9.10 -20.39
CA SER A 307 10.32 9.26 -18.98
C SER A 307 9.08 8.45 -18.66
N VAL A 308 9.15 7.67 -17.58
CA VAL A 308 8.08 6.75 -17.20
C VAL A 308 7.17 7.40 -16.18
N GLN A 309 5.88 7.43 -16.49
CA GLN A 309 4.85 7.91 -15.58
C GLN A 309 4.10 6.70 -15.00
N VAL A 310 4.06 6.62 -13.67
CA VAL A 310 3.28 5.61 -12.95
C VAL A 310 2.12 6.32 -12.27
N VAL A 311 0.89 5.95 -12.60
CA VAL A 311 -0.33 6.46 -11.98
C VAL A 311 -0.95 5.36 -11.13
N ASN A 312 -1.12 5.60 -9.85
CA ASN A 312 -1.70 4.66 -8.91
C ASN A 312 -3.06 5.19 -8.46
N LEU A 313 -4.14 4.53 -8.87
CA LEU A 313 -5.50 4.87 -8.43
C LEU A 313 -5.74 4.27 -7.04
N VAL A 314 -6.19 5.11 -6.10
CA VAL A 314 -6.45 4.73 -4.71
C VAL A 314 -7.82 5.24 -4.30
N ALA A 315 -8.71 4.36 -3.83
CA ALA A 315 -10.00 4.78 -3.32
C ALA A 315 -9.86 5.48 -1.94
N GLN A 316 -10.32 6.73 -1.86
CA GLN A 316 -10.18 7.58 -0.66
C GLN A 316 -11.12 7.14 0.47
N GLY A 317 -10.62 7.17 1.71
CA GLY A 317 -11.35 6.76 2.90
C GLY A 317 -11.70 5.29 2.87
N THR A 318 -10.81 4.45 2.31
CA THR A 318 -11.02 3.00 2.18
C THR A 318 -9.81 2.20 2.61
N ILE A 319 -9.96 0.87 2.55
CA ILE A 319 -8.87 -0.08 2.80
C ILE A 319 -7.64 0.18 1.91
N GLU A 320 -7.81 0.71 0.70
CA GLU A 320 -6.69 0.98 -0.20
C GLU A 320 -5.83 2.16 0.25
N GLU A 321 -6.43 3.20 0.82
CA GLU A 321 -5.68 4.32 1.39
C GLU A 321 -4.89 3.86 2.62
N GLY A 322 -5.53 3.07 3.51
CA GLY A 322 -4.84 2.43 4.63
C GLY A 322 -3.70 1.48 4.21
N MET A 323 -3.76 0.92 2.99
CA MET A 323 -2.66 0.10 2.45
C MET A 323 -1.40 0.91 2.15
N LEU A 324 -1.50 2.21 1.85
CA LEU A 324 -0.34 3.03 1.48
C LEU A 324 0.68 3.11 2.61
N SER A 325 0.23 3.26 3.86
CA SER A 325 1.09 3.27 5.05
C SER A 325 1.79 1.91 5.24
N VAL A 326 1.07 0.81 5.01
CA VAL A 326 1.61 -0.55 5.09
C VAL A 326 2.68 -0.79 4.00
N LEU A 327 2.44 -0.31 2.78
CA LEU A 327 3.39 -0.42 1.69
C LEU A 327 4.66 0.40 1.95
N ALA A 328 4.52 1.63 2.45
CA ALA A 328 5.63 2.49 2.82
C ALA A 328 6.48 1.85 3.94
N PHE A 329 5.84 1.29 4.97
CA PHE A 329 6.52 0.58 6.05
C PHE A 329 7.26 -0.68 5.58
N LYS A 330 6.67 -1.47 4.67
CA LYS A 330 7.38 -2.62 4.09
C LYS A 330 8.59 -2.19 3.26
N LYS A 331 8.50 -1.08 2.55
CA LYS A 331 9.62 -0.55 1.74
C LYS A 331 10.82 -0.17 2.62
N SER A 332 10.59 0.44 3.79
CA SER A 332 11.68 0.78 4.72
C SER A 332 12.34 -0.45 5.34
N LEU A 333 11.58 -1.51 5.65
CA LEU A 333 12.13 -2.81 6.08
C LEU A 333 13.16 -3.37 5.08
N PHE A 334 12.87 -3.32 3.77
CA PHE A 334 13.79 -3.83 2.76
C PHE A 334 15.06 -3.02 2.62
N ALA A 335 14.94 -1.69 2.73
CA ALA A 335 16.09 -0.81 2.69
C ALA A 335 17.03 -1.12 3.87
N GLY A 336 16.52 -1.21 5.10
CA GLY A 336 17.38 -1.46 6.26
C GLY A 336 18.12 -2.81 6.25
N VAL A 337 17.52 -3.90 5.75
CA VAL A 337 18.17 -5.24 5.73
C VAL A 337 19.34 -5.32 4.75
N LEU A 338 19.22 -4.67 3.60
CA LEU A 338 20.09 -4.93 2.46
C LEU A 338 20.93 -3.73 2.03
N GLU A 339 20.66 -2.55 2.58
CA GLU A 339 21.26 -1.28 2.15
C GLU A 339 22.08 -0.60 3.25
N GLY A 340 22.28 -1.26 4.39
CA GLY A 340 22.95 -0.66 5.54
C GLY A 340 22.15 0.50 6.16
N GLY A 341 20.82 0.49 5.99
CA GLY A 341 19.92 1.45 6.63
C GLY A 341 19.74 1.19 8.13
N ASP A 342 18.70 1.77 8.73
CA ASP A 342 18.50 1.76 10.19
C ASP A 342 18.71 0.37 10.83
N LYS A 343 19.57 0.35 11.86
CA LYS A 343 20.00 -0.88 12.57
C LYS A 343 18.86 -1.63 13.24
N GLU A 344 17.78 -0.92 13.55
CA GLU A 344 16.60 -1.44 14.21
C GLU A 344 15.35 -0.98 13.47
N ILE A 345 14.44 -1.91 13.22
CA ILE A 345 13.16 -1.64 12.56
C ILE A 345 12.06 -2.27 13.38
N PHE A 346 11.23 -1.43 14.02
CA PHE A 346 10.13 -1.89 14.85
C PHE A 346 8.87 -2.12 14.01
N LEU A 347 8.46 -3.38 13.86
CA LEU A 347 7.09 -3.75 13.52
C LEU A 347 6.19 -3.44 14.73
N HIS A 348 5.74 -2.20 14.90
CA HIS A 348 4.73 -1.86 15.91
C HIS A 348 3.48 -2.76 15.79
N GLY A 349 3.42 -3.92 16.46
CA GLY A 349 2.35 -4.90 16.32
C GLY A 349 2.56 -5.98 15.25
N THR A 350 1.93 -7.15 15.45
CA THR A 350 1.82 -8.23 14.45
C THR A 350 1.36 -7.72 13.09
N ARG A 351 1.79 -8.36 12.00
CA ARG A 351 1.30 -8.05 10.64
C ARG A 351 -0.21 -8.02 10.53
N LEU A 352 -0.87 -8.94 11.25
CA LEU A 352 -2.31 -8.93 11.37
C LEU A 352 -2.74 -7.80 12.30
N SER A 353 -2.18 -7.59 13.49
CA SER A 353 -2.62 -6.45 14.32
C SER A 353 -2.38 -5.08 13.69
N LYS A 354 -1.30 -4.81 12.97
CA LYS A 354 -1.08 -3.55 12.21
C LYS A 354 -2.02 -3.42 11.03
N PHE A 355 -2.17 -4.50 10.27
CA PHE A 355 -3.15 -4.55 9.20
C PHE A 355 -4.55 -4.30 9.75
N MET A 356 -4.86 -4.89 10.90
CA MET A 356 -6.16 -4.78 11.56
C MET A 356 -6.30 -3.46 12.31
N GLU A 357 -5.22 -2.82 12.73
CA GLU A 357 -5.16 -1.49 13.35
C GLU A 357 -5.27 -0.41 12.27
N SER A 358 -4.65 -0.59 11.11
CA SER A 358 -4.87 0.24 9.92
C SER A 358 -6.26 0.00 9.31
N VAL A 359 -6.77 -1.24 9.34
CA VAL A 359 -8.17 -1.52 8.98
C VAL A 359 -9.10 -0.92 10.02
N GLU A 360 -8.78 -0.95 11.31
CA GLU A 360 -9.56 -0.33 12.40
C GLU A 360 -9.44 1.21 12.40
N GLU A 361 -8.34 1.79 11.94
CA GLU A 361 -8.21 3.24 11.71
C GLU A 361 -9.08 3.66 10.53
N VAL A 362 -9.13 2.84 9.48
CA VAL A 362 -9.98 3.03 8.29
C VAL A 362 -11.46 2.74 8.58
N THR A 363 -11.80 1.73 9.39
CA THR A 363 -13.19 1.36 9.73
C THR A 363 -13.70 2.02 11.00
N GLY A 364 -12.81 2.49 11.88
CA GLY A 364 -13.15 3.14 13.15
C GLY A 364 -13.44 4.64 12.99
N THR A 365 -12.83 5.29 11.98
CA THR A 365 -13.24 6.63 11.52
C THR A 365 -14.62 6.65 10.85
N MET A 366 -15.21 5.48 10.57
CA MET A 366 -16.55 5.31 10.00
C MET A 366 -17.64 5.12 11.07
N GLY A 367 -17.29 5.12 12.38
CA GLY A 367 -18.15 4.64 13.46
C GLY A 367 -18.62 5.65 14.52
N ASP A 368 -18.33 6.95 14.41
CA ASP A 368 -18.86 7.96 15.33
C ASP A 368 -20.05 8.70 14.71
N ALA A 369 -21.17 7.99 14.66
CA ALA A 369 -22.50 8.59 14.70
C ALA A 369 -23.31 7.83 15.75
N ASP A 370 -23.57 8.55 16.85
CA ASP A 370 -24.27 8.14 18.06
C ASP A 370 -25.24 6.97 17.93
N VAL A 371 -24.95 5.88 18.65
CA VAL A 371 -25.96 4.93 19.07
C VAL A 371 -25.75 4.62 20.55
N ALA A 372 -26.24 5.52 21.40
CA ALA A 372 -26.47 5.24 22.81
C ALA A 372 -27.56 4.18 22.94
N PHE A 373 -27.25 3.03 23.54
CA PHE A 373 -28.28 2.15 24.09
C PHE A 373 -27.94 1.71 25.51
N GLU A 374 -28.84 2.09 26.40
CA GLU A 374 -28.93 1.68 27.79
C GLU A 374 -29.17 0.17 27.90
N ASN A 375 -28.44 -0.46 28.83
CA ASN A 375 -28.69 -1.82 29.26
C ASN A 375 -29.91 -1.87 30.19
N SER A 376 -30.86 -2.77 29.94
CA SER A 376 -31.51 -3.56 30.99
C SER A 376 -32.18 -4.82 30.40
N PRO A 377 -32.12 -5.98 31.09
CA PRO A 377 -32.54 -7.27 30.56
C PRO A 377 -33.92 -7.68 31.07
N THR A 378 -34.82 -8.16 30.20
CA THR A 378 -35.91 -9.04 30.66
C THR A 378 -36.42 -9.98 29.57
N GLU A 379 -36.74 -11.19 30.04
CA GLU A 379 -37.12 -12.40 29.34
C GLU A 379 -38.38 -12.28 28.45
N THR A 380 -38.36 -13.05 27.37
CA THR A 380 -39.50 -13.39 26.53
C THR A 380 -40.52 -14.28 27.25
N THR A 381 -41.81 -13.98 27.12
CA THR A 381 -42.81 -14.85 26.46
C THR A 381 -44.18 -14.14 26.33
N PRO A 382 -45.03 -14.57 25.36
CA PRO A 382 -45.96 -13.69 24.67
C PRO A 382 -47.43 -13.95 25.01
N THR A 383 -48.30 -12.95 24.90
CA THR A 383 -49.71 -13.20 24.54
C THR A 383 -50.40 -11.96 23.97
N GLU A 384 -51.06 -12.20 22.83
CA GLU A 384 -52.40 -11.74 22.45
C GLU A 384 -52.75 -10.24 22.32
N ALA A 385 -53.03 -9.92 21.05
CA ALA A 385 -54.35 -9.55 20.55
C ALA A 385 -54.78 -8.07 20.55
N ALA A 386 -55.42 -7.77 19.41
CA ALA A 386 -56.35 -6.69 19.12
C ALA A 386 -55.73 -5.28 19.06
N ALA A 387 -56.17 -4.36 18.21
CA ALA A 387 -57.03 -4.27 17.03
C ALA A 387 -57.15 -2.75 16.78
N SER A 388 -57.71 -2.35 15.63
CA SER A 388 -58.20 -1.00 15.32
C SER A 388 -57.12 0.02 14.93
N GLU A 389 -56.87 0.23 13.64
CA GLU A 389 -57.70 0.96 12.64
C GLU A 389 -57.66 2.50 12.76
N ALA A 390 -57.44 3.09 11.59
CA ALA A 390 -57.91 4.39 11.09
C ALA A 390 -57.08 5.66 11.41
N ASP A 391 -56.21 6.02 10.45
CA ASP A 391 -56.24 7.23 9.58
C ASP A 391 -57.46 8.19 9.73
N PRO A 392 -57.48 9.44 9.16
CA PRO A 392 -56.43 10.26 8.53
C PRO A 392 -56.57 11.80 8.81
N THR A 393 -55.86 12.63 8.00
CA THR A 393 -56.14 14.04 7.60
C THR A 393 -55.88 15.19 8.61
N ALA A 394 -54.86 16.04 8.40
CA ALA A 394 -54.77 17.23 7.53
C ALA A 394 -54.83 18.56 8.36
N PRO A 395 -54.65 19.78 7.82
CA PRO A 395 -53.34 20.42 7.61
C PRO A 395 -53.26 21.91 8.08
N LEU A 396 -52.07 22.55 7.97
CA LEU A 396 -51.80 24.02 7.98
C LEU A 396 -52.10 24.76 9.32
N ASN A 397 -51.40 25.78 9.83
CA ASN A 397 -50.60 26.89 9.27
C ASN A 397 -49.78 27.55 10.45
N PRO A 398 -49.12 28.72 10.32
CA PRO A 398 -47.82 29.02 10.95
C PRO A 398 -47.91 30.13 12.03
N GLU A 399 -46.73 30.59 12.49
CA GLU A 399 -46.46 31.66 13.50
C GLU A 399 -46.59 31.14 14.95
N GLU A 400 -45.66 31.36 15.88
CA GLU A 400 -44.82 32.53 16.13
C GLU A 400 -43.77 32.19 17.23
N LEU A 401 -42.78 33.07 17.42
CA LEU A 401 -41.98 33.30 18.66
C LEU A 401 -40.61 32.62 18.84
N ALA A 402 -39.61 33.29 18.24
CA ALA A 402 -38.33 33.75 18.81
C ALA A 402 -37.83 33.24 20.18
N SER A 403 -36.58 32.73 20.20
CA SER A 403 -35.38 33.24 20.94
C SER A 403 -34.30 32.13 21.07
N PRO A 404 -33.03 32.40 21.42
CA PRO A 404 -32.09 33.45 21.01
C PRO A 404 -30.85 32.86 20.29
N SER A 405 -30.16 33.70 19.52
CA SER A 405 -28.86 33.40 18.89
C SER A 405 -27.75 33.18 19.93
N SER A 406 -27.09 32.02 19.88
CA SER A 406 -25.80 31.76 20.53
C SER A 406 -24.64 32.21 19.61
N PRO A 407 -23.51 32.71 20.16
CA PRO A 407 -22.42 33.23 19.35
C PRO A 407 -21.72 32.11 18.57
N ALA A 408 -21.26 32.43 17.36
CA ALA A 408 -20.44 31.53 16.55
C ALA A 408 -19.19 31.08 17.33
N PRO A 409 -18.74 29.81 17.20
CA PRO A 409 -17.50 29.37 17.81
C PRO A 409 -16.34 30.17 17.21
N SER A 410 -15.52 30.76 18.08
CA SER A 410 -14.27 31.41 17.69
C SER A 410 -13.34 30.36 17.07
N ASP A 411 -12.75 30.71 15.92
CA ASP A 411 -11.85 29.84 15.19
C ASP A 411 -10.64 29.47 16.08
N PRO A 412 -10.46 28.19 16.46
CA PRO A 412 -9.38 27.76 17.36
C PRO A 412 -7.99 27.94 16.75
N TRP A 413 -7.90 28.20 15.44
CA TRP A 413 -6.63 28.39 14.73
C TRP A 413 -6.17 29.85 14.65
N ALA A 414 -7.04 30.83 14.90
CA ALA A 414 -6.72 32.25 14.84
C ALA A 414 -5.46 32.65 15.66
N PRO A 415 -5.27 32.23 16.94
CA PRO A 415 -4.08 32.60 17.70
C PRO A 415 -2.79 31.92 17.19
N LEU A 416 -2.91 30.76 16.54
CA LEU A 416 -1.79 30.03 15.94
C LEU A 416 -1.34 30.68 14.63
N LEU A 417 -2.30 31.22 13.86
CA LEU A 417 -2.08 31.97 12.64
C LEU A 417 -1.42 33.33 12.93
N GLU A 418 -1.87 34.06 13.96
CA GLU A 418 -1.23 35.29 14.42
C GLU A 418 0.21 35.05 14.92
N ALA A 419 0.44 33.97 15.68
CA ALA A 419 1.77 33.61 16.14
C ALA A 419 2.70 33.20 14.99
N GLY A 420 2.18 32.49 13.98
CA GLY A 420 2.90 32.15 12.76
C GLY A 420 3.29 33.38 11.95
N LEU A 421 2.38 34.35 11.82
CA LEU A 421 2.66 35.62 11.13
C LEU A 421 3.73 36.45 11.88
N ALA A 422 3.70 36.49 13.21
CA ALA A 422 4.73 37.15 14.01
C ALA A 422 6.12 36.48 13.88
N LEU A 423 6.17 35.15 13.73
CA LEU A 423 7.41 34.42 13.45
C LEU A 423 7.96 34.75 12.06
N VAL A 424 7.10 34.83 11.05
CA VAL A 424 7.49 35.20 9.68
C VAL A 424 7.97 36.65 9.62
N ASP A 425 7.33 37.58 10.34
CA ASP A 425 7.76 38.98 10.43
C ASP A 425 9.11 39.12 11.16
N THR A 426 9.35 38.36 12.22
CA THR A 426 10.65 38.37 12.92
C THR A 426 11.77 37.76 12.07
N LEU A 427 11.48 36.73 11.28
CA LEU A 427 12.41 36.17 10.29
C LEU A 427 12.67 37.14 9.13
N SER A 428 11.64 37.85 8.66
CA SER A 428 11.73 38.86 7.61
C SER A 428 12.51 40.11 8.08
N ALA A 429 12.28 40.56 9.31
CA ALA A 429 13.00 41.67 9.93
C ALA A 429 14.48 41.33 10.18
N ALA A 430 14.79 40.08 10.54
CA ALA A 430 16.17 39.60 10.66
C ALA A 430 16.90 39.54 9.30
N GLN A 431 16.16 39.45 8.19
CA GLN A 431 16.71 39.44 6.83
C GLN A 431 16.99 40.85 6.27
N HIS A 432 16.33 41.87 6.82
CA HIS A 432 16.44 43.27 6.38
C HIS A 432 17.21 44.17 7.39
N GLY A 433 17.90 43.56 8.35
CA GLY A 433 18.78 44.27 9.30
C GLY A 433 19.99 44.91 8.61
N ASP A 434 20.07 46.23 8.77
CA ASP A 434 21.02 47.17 8.17
C ASP A 434 22.51 46.80 8.37
N GLY A 435 23.30 46.99 7.31
CA GLY A 435 24.74 47.24 7.29
C GLY A 435 25.68 46.42 8.21
N THR A 436 26.52 45.60 7.59
CA THR A 436 27.77 44.99 8.13
C THR A 436 27.65 43.78 9.06
N SER A 437 27.28 42.62 8.51
CA SER A 437 28.05 41.36 8.63
C SER A 437 27.34 40.23 7.88
N SER A 438 28.08 39.44 7.11
CA SER A 438 27.57 38.23 6.46
C SER A 438 27.32 37.14 7.51
N THR A 439 26.12 37.10 8.08
CA THR A 439 25.70 36.02 8.99
C THR A 439 25.34 34.78 8.17
N SER A 440 26.33 33.89 7.99
CA SER A 440 26.09 32.52 7.53
C SER A 440 25.15 31.81 8.49
N TRP A 441 23.95 31.42 8.02
CA TRP A 441 22.97 30.67 8.81
C TRP A 441 23.38 29.22 9.08
N ILE A 442 24.49 28.79 8.50
CA ILE A 442 25.04 27.44 8.61
C ILE A 442 26.42 27.57 9.28
N ASP A 443 26.58 26.90 10.41
CA ASP A 443 27.84 26.81 11.14
C ASP A 443 28.28 25.35 11.19
N THR A 444 29.59 25.09 11.14
CA THR A 444 30.12 23.73 11.05
C THR A 444 31.03 23.46 12.23
N ASP A 445 30.72 22.43 13.01
CA ASP A 445 31.53 22.06 14.17
C ASP A 445 32.92 21.55 13.71
N PRO A 446 34.02 22.23 14.09
CA PRO A 446 35.35 21.91 13.58
C PRO A 446 35.91 20.57 14.08
N LYS A 447 35.28 19.90 15.05
CA LYS A 447 35.73 18.58 15.52
C LYS A 447 35.01 17.41 14.86
N THR A 448 33.77 17.62 14.43
CA THR A 448 32.89 16.54 13.94
C THR A 448 32.53 16.70 12.46
N GLY A 449 32.75 17.89 11.88
CA GLY A 449 32.47 18.19 10.48
C GLY A 449 30.98 18.30 10.16
N GLN A 450 30.09 18.24 11.17
CA GLN A 450 28.65 18.38 10.96
C GLN A 450 28.24 19.86 10.95
N SER A 451 27.43 20.22 9.95
CA SER A 451 26.87 21.56 9.80
C SER A 451 25.49 21.64 10.45
N TYR A 452 25.25 22.70 11.24
CA TYR A 452 23.96 22.97 11.87
C TYR A 452 23.44 24.37 11.53
N LEU A 453 22.11 24.51 11.51
CA LEU A 453 21.42 25.75 11.17
C LEU A 453 21.15 26.58 12.44
N LYS A 454 21.58 27.83 12.46
CA LYS A 454 21.43 28.73 13.61
C LYS A 454 20.19 29.60 13.44
N LEU A 455 19.05 29.16 13.98
CA LEU A 455 17.79 29.93 13.94
C LEU A 455 17.72 30.89 15.14
N PRO A 456 17.42 32.20 14.94
CA PRO A 456 17.17 33.11 16.04
C PRO A 456 15.86 32.73 16.75
N MET A 457 15.91 32.59 18.07
CA MET A 457 14.72 32.31 18.88
C MET A 457 13.89 33.59 19.03
N PRO A 458 12.57 33.54 18.80
CA PRO A 458 11.69 34.67 19.07
C PRO A 458 11.59 34.97 20.57
N GLU A 459 11.11 36.15 20.93
CA GLU A 459 11.01 36.58 22.33
C GLU A 459 10.25 35.56 23.21
N PRO A 460 10.64 35.39 24.49
CA PRO A 460 10.12 34.34 25.37
C PRO A 460 8.59 34.35 25.51
N GLU A 461 7.96 35.52 25.38
CA GLU A 461 6.50 35.66 25.45
C GLU A 461 5.79 35.03 24.25
N THR A 462 6.35 35.13 23.04
CA THR A 462 5.81 34.52 21.82
C THR A 462 5.91 33.00 21.86
N VAL A 463 7.03 32.48 22.38
CA VAL A 463 7.22 31.03 22.59
C VAL A 463 6.20 30.50 23.60
N ARG A 464 5.91 31.28 24.65
CA ARG A 464 4.91 30.90 25.66
C ARG A 464 3.49 30.90 25.12
N ARG A 465 3.12 31.89 24.28
CA ARG A 465 1.81 31.92 23.59
C ARG A 465 1.63 30.75 22.63
N LEU A 466 2.69 30.37 21.89
CA LEU A 466 2.67 29.18 21.01
C LEU A 466 2.49 27.88 21.82
N ALA A 467 3.19 27.76 22.94
CA ALA A 467 3.05 26.61 23.84
C ALA A 467 1.64 26.55 24.45
N ASP A 468 1.08 27.67 24.90
CA ASP A 468 -0.27 27.72 25.48
C ASP A 468 -1.36 27.45 24.42
N ALA A 469 -1.19 27.93 23.18
CA ALA A 469 -2.10 27.63 22.07
C ALA A 469 -2.07 26.15 21.66
N LEU A 470 -0.89 25.54 21.56
CA LEU A 470 -0.74 24.09 21.29
C LEU A 470 -1.34 23.25 22.42
N THR A 471 -1.16 23.68 23.67
CA THR A 471 -1.71 22.98 24.84
C THR A 471 -3.24 23.11 24.89
N GLY A 472 -3.80 24.26 24.51
CA GLY A 472 -5.25 24.46 24.36
C GLY A 472 -5.87 23.59 23.26
N LEU A 473 -5.18 23.41 22.14
CA LEU A 473 -5.61 22.56 21.02
C LEU A 473 -5.60 21.07 21.41
N LEU A 474 -4.59 20.63 22.16
CA LEU A 474 -4.49 19.28 22.72
C LEU A 474 -5.51 19.02 23.85
N ALA A 475 -5.89 20.05 24.61
CA ALA A 475 -6.91 19.94 25.65
C ALA A 475 -8.34 19.95 25.08
N GLY A 476 -8.58 20.66 23.98
CA GLY A 476 -9.87 20.68 23.27
C GLY A 476 -10.24 19.33 22.64
N GLN A 477 -9.26 18.52 22.24
CA GLN A 477 -9.49 17.17 21.69
C GLN A 477 -9.86 16.09 22.73
N ARG A 478 -9.94 16.42 24.03
CA ARG A 478 -10.40 15.50 25.09
C ARG A 478 -11.86 15.72 25.52
N ARG A 479 -12.55 16.67 24.91
CA ARG A 479 -14.00 16.86 25.03
C ARG A 479 -14.56 17.19 23.66
N ILE A 480 -14.70 16.17 22.82
CA ILE A 480 -15.81 15.90 21.90
C ILE A 480 -15.82 14.38 21.75
#